data_AF-A0A2J8U2S8-F1
#
_entry.id   AF-A0A2J8U2S8-F1
#
_cell.length_a   1.000
_cell.length_b   1.000
_cell.length_c   1.000
_cell.angle_alpha   90.00
_cell.angle_beta   90.00
_cell.angle_gamma   90.00
#
_symmetry.space_group_name_H-M   'P 1'
#
loop_
_entity.id
_entity.type
_entity.pdbx_description
1 polymer ?
#
loop_
_entity_poly.entity_id
_entity_poly.type
_entity_poly.pdbx_seq_one_letter_code
_entity_poly.pdbx_strand_id
1 'polypeptide(L)'
;MQTSSSRSVHLSEWQKNYFTITSGICTGRKADAYRAQILRIQYAWANCEISQVCATKLFKKYAEKYSAIIDSDNVESGLNNYAENILTLAGSQQTDSDKWQSGLSINNVFKMSSVQKMMQAGKKF
;
A
#
# COMPACT_ATOMS: atom_id res chain seq x y z
N MET A 1 20.60 26.03 19.28
CA MET A 1 20.32 24.78 18.54
C MET A 1 20.49 25.07 17.06
N GLN A 2 21.54 24.53 16.42
CA GLN A 2 21.73 24.64 14.98
C GLN A 2 20.70 23.73 14.31
N THR A 3 19.78 24.29 13.53
CA THR A 3 18.81 23.50 12.76
C THR A 3 19.57 22.82 11.63
N SER A 4 19.59 21.48 11.66
CA SER A 4 20.18 20.67 10.61
C SER A 4 19.52 21.04 9.28
N SER A 5 20.31 21.39 8.26
CA SER A 5 19.80 21.65 6.91
C SER A 5 18.88 20.51 6.45
N SER A 6 17.76 20.80 5.78
CA SER A 6 16.83 19.79 5.25
C SER A 6 17.55 18.67 4.48
N ARG A 7 18.60 19.02 3.73
CA ARG A 7 19.44 18.04 3.01
C ARG A 7 20.16 17.05 3.93
N SER A 8 20.57 17.48 5.13
CA SER A 8 21.20 16.61 6.14
C SER A 8 20.21 15.64 6.80
N VAL A 9 18.95 16.05 6.98
CA VAL A 9 17.88 15.20 7.52
C VAL A 9 17.50 14.11 6.51
N HIS A 10 17.36 14.49 5.23
CA HIS A 10 17.09 13.51 4.18
C HIS A 10 18.25 12.50 4.01
N LEU A 11 19.51 12.93 4.18
CA LEU A 11 20.64 12.03 4.13
C LEU A 11 20.64 11.02 5.30
N SER A 12 20.45 11.50 6.53
CA SER A 12 20.47 10.63 7.71
C SER A 12 19.34 9.60 7.69
N GLU A 13 18.14 9.99 7.27
CA GLU A 13 17.03 9.06 7.06
C GLU A 13 17.33 8.03 5.97
N TRP A 14 18.01 8.46 4.89
CA TRP A 14 18.34 7.54 3.80
C TRP A 14 19.33 6.49 4.30
N GLN A 15 20.37 6.92 5.02
CA GLN A 15 21.38 6.04 5.60
C GLN A 15 20.76 5.06 6.60
N LYS A 16 19.85 5.53 7.47
CA LYS A 16 19.13 4.68 8.42
C LYS A 16 18.31 3.59 7.71
N ASN A 17 17.53 3.97 6.70
CA ASN A 17 16.71 3.03 5.94
C ASN A 17 17.57 2.06 5.14
N TYR A 18 18.65 2.54 4.52
CA TYR A 18 19.60 1.70 3.80
C TYR A 18 20.23 0.66 4.72
N PHE A 19 20.73 1.09 5.88
CA PHE A 19 21.29 0.18 6.88
C PHE A 19 20.26 -0.84 7.35
N THR A 20 19.02 -0.41 7.60
CA THR A 20 17.92 -1.31 8.02
C THR A 20 17.61 -2.38 6.96
N ILE A 21 17.74 -2.02 5.67
CA ILE A 21 17.52 -2.95 4.55
C ILE A 21 18.66 -3.97 4.41
N THR A 22 19.91 -3.53 4.61
CA THR A 22 21.11 -4.34 4.37
C THR A 22 21.54 -5.15 5.60
N SER A 23 21.22 -4.68 6.80
CA SER A 23 21.42 -5.46 8.01
C SER A 23 20.39 -6.59 8.07
N GLY A 24 20.78 -7.77 8.55
CA GLY A 24 19.91 -8.95 8.70
C GLY A 24 18.83 -8.79 9.77
N ILE A 25 18.27 -7.59 9.93
CA ILE A 25 17.23 -7.25 10.90
C ILE A 25 15.88 -7.86 10.47
N CYS A 26 14.99 -8.05 11.45
CA CYS A 26 13.60 -8.46 11.31
C CYS A 26 12.91 -7.91 10.05
N THR A 27 12.20 -8.80 9.34
CA THR A 27 11.51 -8.55 8.06
C THR A 27 10.47 -7.44 8.12
N GLY A 28 9.81 -7.25 9.27
CA GLY A 28 8.92 -6.11 9.53
C GLY A 28 9.60 -4.75 9.34
N ARG A 29 10.77 -4.56 9.97
CA ARG A 29 11.53 -3.30 9.85
C ARG A 29 12.07 -3.08 8.44
N LYS A 30 12.39 -4.16 7.74
CA LYS A 30 12.82 -4.12 6.34
C LYS A 30 11.69 -3.67 5.41
N ALA A 31 10.47 -4.15 5.64
CA ALA A 31 9.28 -3.70 4.92
C ALA A 31 9.01 -2.20 5.15
N ASP A 32 9.08 -1.74 6.40
CA ASP A 32 8.95 -0.30 6.73
C ASP A 32 10.01 0.55 6.04
N ALA A 33 11.26 0.10 6.01
CA ALA A 33 12.34 0.80 5.33
C ALA A 33 12.10 0.89 3.81
N TYR A 34 11.58 -0.17 3.16
CA TYR A 34 11.18 -0.10 1.75
C TYR A 34 10.00 0.87 1.52
N ARG A 35 8.98 0.84 2.39
CA ARG A 35 7.85 1.76 2.32
C ARG A 35 8.30 3.22 2.47
N ALA A 36 9.26 3.49 3.35
CA ALA A 36 9.85 4.82 3.51
C ALA A 36 10.61 5.28 2.25
N GLN A 37 11.33 4.38 1.56
CA GLN A 37 11.98 4.71 0.29
C GLN A 37 10.97 5.04 -0.82
N ILE A 38 9.86 4.29 -0.90
CA ILE A 38 8.78 4.56 -1.85
C ILE A 38 8.20 5.96 -1.66
N LEU A 39 7.87 6.34 -0.41
CA LEU A 39 7.36 7.67 -0.07
C LEU A 39 8.34 8.78 -0.49
N ARG A 40 9.64 8.56 -0.30
CA ARG A 40 10.67 9.53 -0.71
C ARG A 40 10.79 9.68 -2.21
N ILE A 41 10.65 8.59 -2.97
CA ILE A 41 10.64 8.64 -4.43
C ILE A 41 9.43 9.45 -4.92
N GLN A 42 8.26 9.23 -4.32
CA GLN A 42 7.04 9.99 -4.64
C GLN A 42 7.22 11.48 -4.31
N TYR A 43 7.78 11.80 -3.14
CA TYR A 43 8.08 13.18 -2.75
C TYR A 43 9.06 13.85 -3.72
N ALA A 44 10.18 13.20 -4.03
CA ALA A 44 11.19 13.74 -4.94
C ALA A 44 10.60 13.98 -6.35
N TRP A 45 9.74 13.07 -6.83
CA TRP A 45 9.06 13.25 -8.10
C TRP A 45 8.05 14.41 -8.06
N ALA A 46 7.25 14.52 -6.99
CA ALA A 46 6.29 15.62 -6.83
C ALA A 46 6.94 17.00 -6.74
N ASN A 47 8.18 17.07 -6.24
CA ASN A 47 8.98 18.29 -6.18
C ASN A 47 9.89 18.50 -7.40
N CYS A 48 9.73 17.71 -8.46
CA CYS A 48 10.55 17.77 -9.67
C CYS A 48 12.07 17.58 -9.43
N GLU A 49 12.47 16.96 -8.31
CA GLU A 49 13.88 16.65 -8.00
C GLU A 49 14.40 15.48 -8.85
N ILE A 50 13.51 14.61 -9.33
CA ILE A 50 13.83 13.49 -10.22
C ILE A 50 12.85 13.44 -11.40
N SER A 51 13.32 12.92 -12.54
CA SER A 51 12.47 12.71 -13.72
C SER A 51 11.45 11.59 -13.50
N GLN A 52 10.34 11.64 -14.24
CA GLN A 52 9.32 10.58 -14.20
C GLN A 52 9.91 9.20 -14.51
N VAL A 53 10.78 9.10 -15.52
CA VAL A 53 11.44 7.82 -15.89
C VAL A 53 12.28 7.29 -14.72
N CYS A 54 12.99 8.16 -14.00
CA CYS A 54 13.74 7.79 -12.81
C CYS A 54 12.81 7.33 -11.68
N ALA A 55 11.76 8.11 -11.41
CA ALA A 55 10.76 7.81 -10.38
C ALA A 55 10.09 6.44 -10.63
N THR A 56 9.65 6.15 -11.85
CA THR A 56 9.02 4.87 -12.21
C THR A 56 9.98 3.70 -12.02
N LYS A 57 11.25 3.81 -12.45
CA LYS A 57 12.25 2.75 -12.28
C LYS A 57 12.54 2.47 -10.80
N LEU A 58 12.72 3.52 -10.00
CA LEU A 58 12.97 3.39 -8.57
C LEU A 58 11.75 2.85 -7.84
N PHE A 59 10.57 3.38 -8.13
CA PHE A 59 9.31 2.94 -7.52
C PHE A 59 9.10 1.44 -7.78
N LYS A 60 9.22 0.99 -9.04
CA LYS A 60 9.12 -0.44 -9.39
C LYS A 60 10.07 -1.29 -8.56
N LYS A 61 11.36 -0.94 -8.54
CA LYS A 61 12.39 -1.69 -7.79
C LYS A 61 12.06 -1.84 -6.29
N TYR A 62 11.57 -0.78 -5.64
CA TYR A 62 11.29 -0.83 -4.20
C TYR A 62 9.91 -1.41 -3.90
N ALA A 63 8.92 -1.22 -4.77
CA ALA A 63 7.60 -1.85 -4.66
C ALA A 63 7.68 -3.38 -4.83
N GLU A 64 8.47 -3.87 -5.77
CA GLU A 64 8.74 -5.32 -5.94
C GLU A 64 9.40 -5.92 -4.70
N LYS A 65 10.37 -5.21 -4.10
CA LYS A 65 11.02 -5.68 -2.86
C LYS A 65 10.11 -5.63 -1.64
N TYR A 66 9.22 -4.65 -1.59
CA TYR A 66 8.23 -4.52 -0.51
C TYR A 66 7.17 -5.64 -0.61
N SER A 67 6.56 -5.81 -1.79
CA SER A 67 5.59 -6.90 -2.05
C SER A 67 6.21 -8.28 -1.80
N ALA A 68 7.46 -8.52 -2.18
CA ALA A 68 8.15 -9.77 -1.88
C ALA A 68 8.29 -10.08 -0.37
N ILE A 69 8.12 -9.11 0.53
CA ILE A 69 8.07 -9.35 1.99
C ILE A 69 6.61 -9.46 2.46
N ILE A 70 5.74 -8.59 1.97
CA ILE A 70 4.33 -8.53 2.40
C ILE A 70 3.55 -9.75 1.93
N ASP A 71 3.70 -10.12 0.67
CA ASP A 71 2.94 -11.19 0.01
C ASP A 71 3.66 -12.54 0.06
N SER A 72 4.76 -12.63 0.83
CA SER A 72 5.51 -13.88 0.96
C SER A 72 4.76 -14.86 1.86
N ASP A 73 4.56 -16.07 1.34
CA ASP A 73 3.99 -17.22 2.08
C ASP A 73 5.03 -17.91 2.98
N ASN A 74 6.27 -17.41 3.00
CA ASN A 74 7.31 -17.96 3.86
C ASN A 74 7.03 -17.60 5.33
N VAL A 75 6.89 -18.60 6.19
CA VAL A 75 6.54 -18.44 7.62
C VAL A 75 7.59 -17.63 8.40
N GLU A 76 8.86 -17.73 8.04
CA GLU A 76 9.97 -17.07 8.76
C GLU A 76 10.20 -15.61 8.33
N SER A 77 9.85 -15.26 7.09
CA SER A 77 10.22 -13.98 6.49
C SER A 77 9.07 -13.17 5.90
N GLY A 78 7.94 -13.82 5.64
CA GLY A 78 6.73 -13.18 5.12
C GLY A 78 5.91 -12.51 6.21
N LEU A 79 5.35 -11.35 5.88
CA LEU A 79 4.44 -10.60 6.76
C LEU A 79 2.97 -10.90 6.46
N ASN A 80 2.66 -11.73 5.45
CA ASN A 80 1.31 -12.19 5.11
C ASN A 80 0.68 -13.04 6.24
N ASN A 81 1.51 -13.61 7.11
CA ASN A 81 1.10 -14.56 8.15
C ASN A 81 0.29 -13.94 9.32
N TYR A 82 0.06 -12.63 9.33
CA TYR A 82 -0.81 -11.98 10.32
C TYR A 82 -2.29 -11.97 9.93
N ALA A 83 -2.63 -12.24 8.66
CA ALA A 83 -4.02 -12.28 8.23
C ALA A 83 -4.75 -13.48 8.80
N GLU A 84 -4.14 -14.68 8.81
CA GLU A 84 -4.84 -15.91 9.22
C GLU A 84 -5.22 -15.91 10.71
N ASN A 85 -4.31 -15.49 11.61
CA ASN A 85 -4.64 -15.42 13.04
C ASN A 85 -5.67 -14.32 13.38
N ILE A 86 -5.66 -13.18 12.68
CA ILE A 86 -6.67 -12.13 12.89
C ILE A 86 -8.00 -12.50 12.24
N LEU A 87 -7.99 -13.15 11.07
CA LEU A 87 -9.19 -13.62 10.38
C LEU A 87 -9.84 -14.77 11.15
N THR A 88 -9.08 -15.65 11.80
CA THR A 88 -9.62 -16.70 12.68
C THR A 88 -10.18 -16.11 13.99
N LEU A 89 -9.53 -15.11 14.57
CA LEU A 89 -10.08 -14.34 15.70
C LEU A 89 -11.41 -13.65 15.31
N ALA A 90 -11.47 -13.00 14.14
CA ALA A 90 -12.67 -12.32 13.65
C ALA A 90 -13.75 -13.29 13.15
N GLY A 91 -13.37 -14.45 12.61
CA GLY A 91 -14.29 -15.45 12.06
C GLY A 91 -15.11 -16.18 13.12
N SER A 92 -14.62 -16.22 14.36
CA SER A 92 -15.38 -16.74 15.51
C SER A 92 -16.52 -15.81 15.94
N GLN A 93 -16.48 -14.54 15.55
CA GLN A 93 -17.53 -13.56 15.76
C GLN A 93 -18.13 -13.24 14.39
N GLN A 94 -18.86 -14.21 13.84
CA GLN A 94 -19.68 -14.01 12.64
C GLN A 94 -20.47 -12.72 12.84
N THR A 95 -20.09 -11.68 12.10
CA THR A 95 -20.69 -10.34 12.18
C THR A 95 -22.02 -10.36 11.44
N ASP A 96 -22.89 -11.29 11.82
CA ASP A 96 -24.30 -11.29 11.43
C ASP A 96 -24.97 -10.15 12.20
N SER A 97 -24.70 -8.93 11.74
CA SER A 97 -25.43 -7.77 12.16
C SER A 97 -26.75 -7.78 11.42
N ASP A 98 -27.83 -8.12 12.11
CA ASP A 98 -29.21 -8.00 11.59
C ASP A 98 -29.55 -6.55 11.15
N LYS A 99 -28.71 -5.58 11.54
CA LYS A 99 -28.82 -4.17 11.16
C LYS A 99 -28.08 -3.83 9.87
N TRP A 100 -27.18 -4.69 9.39
CA TRP A 100 -26.48 -4.45 8.14
C TRP A 100 -27.44 -4.71 6.97
N GLN A 101 -27.95 -3.62 6.40
CA GLN A 101 -28.70 -3.69 5.15
C GLN A 101 -27.76 -3.33 4.01
N SER A 102 -27.62 -4.23 3.04
CA SER A 102 -26.87 -3.93 1.82
C SER A 102 -27.46 -2.69 1.14
N GLY A 103 -26.61 -1.69 0.89
CA GLY A 103 -26.97 -0.53 0.07
C GLY A 103 -27.30 -0.92 -1.38
N LEU A 104 -26.99 -2.14 -1.80
CA LEU A 104 -27.21 -2.69 -3.14
C LEU A 104 -28.60 -3.33 -3.29
N SER A 105 -29.65 -2.64 -2.86
CA SER A 105 -31.01 -3.02 -3.26
C SER A 105 -31.19 -2.81 -4.76
N ILE A 106 -32.06 -3.59 -5.40
CA ILE A 106 -32.37 -3.46 -6.84
C ILE A 106 -32.69 -2.01 -7.21
N ASN A 107 -33.49 -1.33 -6.38
CA ASN A 107 -33.85 0.08 -6.58
C ASN A 107 -32.64 1.02 -6.49
N ASN A 108 -31.70 0.77 -5.59
CA ASN A 108 -30.50 1.58 -5.45
C ASN A 108 -29.52 1.33 -6.61
N VAL A 109 -29.40 0.07 -7.06
CA VAL A 109 -28.57 -0.30 -8.21
C VAL A 109 -29.08 0.38 -9.49
N PHE A 110 -30.41 0.41 -9.73
CA PHE A 110 -30.98 1.14 -10.87
C PHE A 110 -30.81 2.66 -10.82
N LYS A 111 -30.57 3.23 -9.64
CA LYS A 111 -30.24 4.66 -9.48
C LYS A 111 -28.77 4.97 -9.74
N MET A 112 -27.90 3.96 -9.85
CA MET A 112 -26.48 4.19 -10.11
C MET A 112 -26.27 4.72 -11.53
N SER A 113 -25.52 5.82 -11.65
CA SER A 113 -25.28 6.51 -12.92
C SER A 113 -24.60 5.62 -13.97
N SER A 114 -23.71 4.72 -13.54
CA SER A 114 -23.07 3.73 -14.41
C SER A 114 -24.06 2.73 -15.00
N VAL A 115 -24.98 2.21 -14.17
CA VAL A 115 -26.03 1.26 -14.58
C VAL A 115 -27.00 1.91 -15.55
N GLN A 116 -27.42 3.15 -15.28
CA GLN A 116 -28.31 3.90 -16.18
C GLN A 116 -27.65 4.16 -17.55
N LYS A 117 -26.37 4.56 -17.56
CA LYS A 117 -25.62 4.74 -18.81
C LYS A 117 -25.52 3.45 -19.62
N MET A 118 -25.28 2.32 -18.94
CA MET A 118 -25.25 1.00 -19.58
C MET A 118 -26.61 0.62 -20.18
N MET A 119 -27.71 0.81 -19.44
CA MET A 119 -29.07 0.55 -19.94
C MET A 119 -29.42 1.44 -21.14
N GLN A 120 -29.01 2.71 -21.14
CA GLN A 120 -29.23 3.62 -22.27
C GLN A 120 -28.41 3.22 -23.50
N ALA A 121 -27.18 2.73 -23.32
CA ALA A 121 -26.37 2.23 -24.42
C ALA A 121 -27.01 1.01 -25.08
N GLY A 122 -27.58 0.09 -24.28
CA GLY A 122 -28.27 -1.10 -24.79
C GLY A 122 -29.58 -0.82 -25.56
N LYS A 123 -30.26 0.30 -25.29
CA LYS A 123 -31.48 0.73 -26.01
C LYS A 123 -31.21 1.31 -27.41
N LYS A 124 -29.95 1.60 -27.74
CA LYS A 124 -29.54 2.19 -29.03
C LYS A 124 -29.25 1.14 -30.11
N PHE A 125 -29.47 -0.13 -29.80
CA PHE A 125 -29.41 -1.28 -30.69
C PHE A 125 -30.77 -1.97 -30.69
#